data_AF-A0A176VV79-F1
#
_entry.id   AF-A0A176VV79-F1
#
_cell.length_a   1.000
_cell.length_b   1.000
_cell.length_c   1.000
_cell.angle_alpha   90.00
_cell.angle_beta   90.00
_cell.angle_gamma   90.00
#
_symmetry.space_group_name_H-M   'P 1'
#
loop_
_entity.id
_entity.type
_entity.pdbx_description
1 polymer ?
#
loop_
_entity_poly.entity_id
_entity_poly.type
_entity_poly.pdbx_seq_one_letter_code
_entity_poly.pdbx_strand_id
1 'polypeptide(L)'
;MADSRFFVLLFALCFAAMMSVDATRSEPGSGMRRLLGGRDHKYQEAELVPLYANKVGPFHNPSETYQYYDLPFCTPKDMKHKTEDLGEMYFDDLPLWGFIGKAEAPEEQKEQHYLLYTHVHFKVFYNDDRVIEIAVTTDGKQAKDITNDNPVTVTFTYSVKWEPTTKTFDRRMEKYQKYSFLPQHLEIHWFSIINSCVTVLLLTGFLATILMRVLKNDFIKYTKEDEEDPEETGWKYIHGDVFRFPPHPNIFAAVIGSGTQLLVLMLCIFALSLVGVFYPYNRGALNTACLVIYALTAGISGYVSAHLYRQMGGEQWVRNLMLTGSLFCGPMFLVFCFNNTVAIVYGSSQALPFGTMVIIAIIWALVTFPLTVLGGIAGKNNKSEFTAPCRTNKYPREIPFLPWYRRAVPQMCMAGFLPFSAIYIELYYIFASMWGHKIYTIYSILFIVFIILIIVTAFITIALTYFQLAIEDHEWWWRAVFCGGSTGFFIYGYCFYYYFARSEMTGLMQGSFFFGYMGCVCYGFFLMLGSVGYRASLLFVRHIYRAIKCE
;
A
#
# COMPACT_ATOMS: atom_id res chain seq x y z
N MET A 1 -8.89 15.31 8.98
CA MET A 1 -8.02 14.26 9.55
C MET A 1 -8.22 13.02 8.68
N ALA A 2 -7.31 12.73 7.74
CA ALA A 2 -7.46 11.57 6.87
C ALA A 2 -7.13 10.31 7.67
N ASP A 3 -8.07 9.38 7.68
CA ASP A 3 -7.84 8.05 8.24
C ASP A 3 -6.59 7.49 7.56
N SER A 4 -5.64 7.15 8.40
CA SER A 4 -4.31 6.57 8.23
C SER A 4 -4.20 5.36 7.29
N ARG A 5 -5.35 4.97 6.73
CA ARG A 5 -5.61 3.76 5.98
C ARG A 5 -5.27 3.92 4.51
N PHE A 6 -5.19 5.15 3.98
CA PHE A 6 -5.17 5.45 2.54
C PHE A 6 -4.02 4.84 1.72
N PHE A 7 -2.82 4.67 2.29
CA PHE A 7 -1.67 4.06 1.59
C PHE A 7 -1.31 2.67 2.11
N VAL A 8 -1.62 2.38 3.38
CA VAL A 8 -1.59 1.00 3.90
C VAL A 8 -2.58 0.16 3.13
N LEU A 9 -3.74 0.72 2.78
CA LEU A 9 -4.68 0.09 1.89
C LEU A 9 -4.04 -0.29 0.57
N LEU A 10 -3.37 0.63 -0.13
CA LEU A 10 -2.91 0.42 -1.52
C LEU A 10 -2.16 -0.91 -1.71
N PHE A 11 -1.53 -1.43 -0.65
CA PHE A 11 -0.93 -2.77 -0.59
C PHE A 11 -1.57 -3.78 0.39
N ALA A 12 -2.28 -3.36 1.44
CA ALA A 12 -2.99 -4.24 2.36
C ALA A 12 -4.40 -4.65 1.87
N LEU A 13 -4.87 -4.07 0.75
CA LEU A 13 -6.24 -4.11 0.22
C LEU A 13 -6.80 -5.48 -0.19
N CYS A 14 -6.03 -6.55 -0.07
CA CYS A 14 -6.55 -7.88 -0.30
C CYS A 14 -7.11 -8.50 0.98
N PHE A 15 -6.74 -7.93 2.14
CA PHE A 15 -7.17 -8.39 3.46
C PHE A 15 -7.62 -7.22 4.37
N ALA A 16 -6.97 -6.06 4.35
CA ALA A 16 -7.39 -4.87 5.09
C ALA A 16 -8.63 -4.17 4.50
N ALA A 17 -8.93 -4.37 3.21
CA ALA A 17 -10.19 -3.89 2.60
C ALA A 17 -11.41 -4.61 3.16
N MET A 18 -11.23 -5.91 3.41
CA MET A 18 -12.18 -6.75 4.11
C MET A 18 -12.37 -6.29 5.55
N MET A 19 -11.33 -5.72 6.18
CA MET A 19 -11.39 -5.18 7.55
C MET A 19 -12.10 -3.84 7.71
N SER A 20 -12.64 -3.26 6.63
CA SER A 20 -13.52 -2.08 6.72
C SER A 20 -14.88 -2.32 6.07
N VAL A 21 -15.22 -3.56 5.74
CA VAL A 21 -16.60 -3.96 5.44
C VAL A 21 -17.25 -4.30 6.76
N ASP A 22 -17.88 -3.31 7.39
CA ASP A 22 -18.81 -3.59 8.46
C ASP A 22 -19.94 -4.45 7.88
N ALA A 23 -20.07 -5.65 8.45
CA ALA A 23 -21.05 -6.64 8.07
C ALA A 23 -22.45 -6.04 8.24
N THR A 24 -23.09 -5.77 7.10
CA THR A 24 -24.50 -5.42 7.01
C THR A 24 -25.35 -6.45 7.75
N ARG A 25 -25.95 -6.07 8.88
CA ARG A 25 -27.17 -6.71 9.38
C ARG A 25 -28.32 -6.06 8.62
N SER A 26 -28.82 -6.78 7.62
CA SER A 26 -29.96 -6.36 6.79
C SER A 26 -31.25 -6.38 7.61
N GLU A 27 -31.91 -5.22 7.76
CA GLU A 27 -33.37 -5.18 7.86
C GLU A 27 -33.96 -4.77 6.50
N PRO A 28 -35.09 -5.36 6.07
CA PRO A 28 -35.65 -5.12 4.76
C PRO A 28 -36.50 -3.84 4.78
N GLY A 29 -36.02 -2.78 4.13
CA GLY A 29 -36.84 -1.58 3.98
C GLY A 29 -36.14 -0.38 3.35
N SER A 30 -36.38 -0.20 2.05
CA SER A 30 -36.22 1.04 1.28
C SER A 30 -34.82 1.38 0.71
N GLY A 31 -34.76 1.35 -0.64
CA GLY A 31 -34.28 2.49 -1.41
C GLY A 31 -32.78 2.71 -1.57
N MET A 32 -32.20 2.06 -2.58
CA MET A 32 -31.17 2.59 -3.51
C MET A 32 -30.12 3.56 -2.93
N ARG A 33 -28.91 3.02 -2.71
CA ARG A 33 -27.67 3.72 -2.31
C ARG A 33 -27.45 5.03 -3.11
N ARG A 34 -27.54 6.17 -2.43
CA ARG A 34 -27.04 7.46 -2.94
C ARG A 34 -25.60 7.67 -2.48
N LEU A 35 -24.74 7.90 -3.47
CA LEU A 35 -23.35 8.31 -3.33
C LEU A 35 -23.24 9.55 -2.43
N LEU A 36 -22.20 9.61 -1.61
CA LEU A 36 -21.87 10.62 -0.59
C LEU A 36 -21.65 12.05 -1.15
N GLY A 37 -22.68 12.61 -1.79
CA GLY A 37 -23.04 14.00 -1.62
C GLY A 37 -24.16 13.99 -0.59
N GLY A 38 -23.94 14.66 0.55
CA GLY A 38 -24.93 14.70 1.64
C GLY A 38 -26.32 15.02 1.09
N ARG A 39 -27.36 14.51 1.76
CA ARG A 39 -28.73 14.81 1.35
C ARG A 39 -28.83 16.32 1.16
N ASP A 40 -29.36 16.78 0.03
CA ASP A 40 -29.64 18.19 -0.20
C ASP A 40 -30.84 18.59 0.66
N HIS A 41 -30.65 18.49 1.97
CA HIS A 41 -31.67 18.61 2.98
C HIS A 41 -31.80 20.08 3.32
N LYS A 42 -33.04 20.56 3.24
CA LYS A 42 -33.42 21.92 3.58
C LYS A 42 -34.15 21.82 4.90
N TYR A 43 -33.55 22.40 5.94
CA TYR A 43 -34.09 22.33 7.29
C TYR A 43 -35.31 23.23 7.44
N GLN A 44 -36.34 22.72 8.09
CA GLN A 44 -37.48 23.53 8.53
C GLN A 44 -37.25 24.10 9.93
N GLU A 45 -38.01 25.13 10.29
CA GLU A 45 -37.97 25.68 11.64
C GLU A 45 -38.33 24.58 12.66
N ALA A 46 -37.54 24.50 13.75
CA ALA A 46 -37.63 23.48 14.79
C ALA A 46 -37.37 22.03 14.33
N GLU A 47 -36.88 21.80 13.10
CA GLU A 47 -36.43 20.48 12.67
C GLU A 47 -35.16 20.06 13.43
N LEU A 48 -35.13 18.80 13.87
CA LEU A 48 -33.98 18.25 14.60
C LEU A 48 -32.82 17.97 13.65
N VAL A 49 -31.67 18.57 13.93
CA VAL A 49 -30.41 18.26 13.23
C VAL A 49 -29.69 17.12 13.96
N PRO A 50 -29.53 15.94 13.33
CA PRO A 50 -28.88 14.82 13.99
C PRO A 50 -27.36 15.04 14.09
N LEU A 51 -26.82 14.87 15.30
CA LEU A 51 -25.38 14.79 15.56
C LEU A 51 -25.02 13.32 15.83
N TYR A 52 -24.11 12.78 15.02
CA TYR A 52 -23.58 11.44 15.22
C TYR A 52 -22.21 11.53 15.87
N ALA A 53 -21.94 10.67 16.85
CA ALA A 53 -20.62 10.50 17.44
C ALA A 53 -20.16 9.07 17.21
N ASN A 54 -18.88 8.89 16.86
CA ASN A 54 -18.34 7.59 16.48
C ASN A 54 -17.18 7.20 17.40
N LYS A 55 -15.98 7.75 17.20
CA LYS A 55 -14.75 7.27 17.88
C LYS A 55 -14.01 8.36 18.66
N VAL A 56 -13.29 7.93 19.68
CA VAL A 56 -12.33 8.72 20.46
C VAL A 56 -11.00 7.99 20.48
N GLY A 57 -9.89 8.70 20.34
CA GLY A 57 -8.55 8.14 20.45
C GLY A 57 -7.50 9.21 20.73
N PRO A 58 -6.30 8.82 21.20
CA PRO A 58 -5.19 9.74 21.39
C PRO A 58 -4.78 10.35 20.05
N PHE A 59 -4.48 11.66 20.04
CA PHE A 59 -4.04 12.34 18.83
C PHE A 59 -2.80 11.68 18.23
N HIS A 60 -1.80 11.37 19.05
CA HIS A 60 -0.55 10.72 18.63
C HIS A 60 -0.70 9.20 18.35
N ASN A 61 -1.84 8.59 18.71
CA ASN A 61 -2.12 7.17 18.51
C ASN A 61 -3.46 6.91 17.78
N PRO A 62 -3.52 7.12 16.45
CA PRO A 62 -4.74 6.89 15.67
C PRO A 62 -5.17 5.42 15.58
N SER A 63 -4.30 4.46 15.95
CA SER A 63 -4.67 3.04 16.01
C SER A 63 -5.45 2.70 17.28
N GLU A 64 -5.23 3.46 18.34
CA GLU A 64 -5.94 3.33 19.60
C GLU A 64 -7.23 4.16 19.58
N THR A 65 -8.29 3.51 19.12
CA THR A 65 -9.60 4.14 19.03
C THR A 65 -10.63 3.32 19.78
N TYR A 66 -11.47 4.01 20.54
CA TYR A 66 -12.58 3.50 21.34
C TYR A 66 -13.89 4.09 20.80
N GLN A 67 -15.03 3.45 21.05
CA GLN A 67 -16.31 4.07 20.74
C GLN A 67 -16.52 5.27 21.66
N TYR A 68 -17.18 6.32 21.14
CA TYR A 68 -17.38 7.55 21.90
C TYR A 68 -18.08 7.29 23.25
N TYR A 69 -19.07 6.40 23.28
CA TYR A 69 -19.81 6.03 24.48
C TYR A 69 -19.19 4.90 25.31
N ASP A 70 -18.01 4.37 24.93
CA ASP A 70 -17.23 3.52 25.85
C ASP A 70 -16.64 4.35 26.99
N LEU A 71 -16.46 5.65 26.75
CA LEU A 71 -16.14 6.63 27.77
C LEU A 71 -17.41 7.01 28.56
N PRO A 72 -17.29 7.41 29.85
CA PRO A 72 -18.41 7.71 30.73
C PRO A 72 -19.07 9.07 30.42
N PHE A 73 -19.41 9.31 29.15
CA PHE A 73 -20.17 10.47 28.70
C PHE A 73 -21.67 10.24 28.84
N CYS A 74 -22.45 11.31 28.77
CA CYS A 74 -23.91 11.24 28.78
C CYS A 74 -24.42 10.48 27.55
N THR A 75 -25.05 9.32 27.76
CA THR A 75 -25.68 8.54 26.69
C THR A 75 -27.08 9.07 26.37
N PRO A 76 -27.46 9.22 25.08
CA PRO A 76 -28.83 9.58 24.71
C PRO A 76 -29.83 8.49 25.12
N LYS A 77 -31.07 8.88 25.42
CA LYS A 77 -32.14 7.95 25.84
C LYS A 77 -32.47 6.90 24.78
N ASP A 78 -32.45 7.30 23.50
CA ASP A 78 -32.65 6.43 22.35
C ASP A 78 -31.38 6.45 21.47
N MET A 79 -30.58 5.37 21.52
CA MET A 79 -29.45 5.23 20.61
C MET A 79 -29.93 4.86 19.20
N LYS A 80 -29.71 5.75 18.24
CA LYS A 80 -29.88 5.47 16.81
C LYS A 80 -28.54 5.20 16.18
N HIS A 81 -28.36 4.00 15.64
CA HIS A 81 -27.17 3.64 14.88
C HIS A 81 -27.34 4.08 13.42
N LYS A 82 -26.42 4.93 12.92
CA LYS A 82 -26.28 5.21 11.49
C LYS A 82 -25.09 4.40 10.99
N THR A 83 -25.32 3.53 10.01
CA THR A 83 -24.26 2.78 9.34
C THR A 83 -23.53 3.76 8.42
N GLU A 84 -22.53 4.46 8.94
CA GLU A 84 -21.64 5.30 8.13
C GLU A 84 -20.25 4.68 8.07
N ASP A 85 -19.66 4.73 6.88
CA ASP A 85 -18.43 4.03 6.52
C ASP A 85 -17.16 4.55 7.23
N LEU A 86 -17.25 5.57 8.09
CA LEU A 86 -16.08 6.26 8.65
C LEU A 86 -16.23 6.71 10.11
N GLY A 87 -15.15 6.53 10.86
CA GLY A 87 -14.97 6.95 12.24
C GLY A 87 -14.81 8.45 12.38
N GLU A 88 -15.84 9.18 12.81
CA GLU A 88 -15.80 10.61 13.19
C GLU A 88 -17.14 11.09 13.79
N MET A 89 -17.17 12.28 14.41
CA MET A 89 -18.44 12.96 14.69
C MET A 89 -18.96 13.60 13.38
N TYR A 90 -20.26 13.46 13.10
CA TYR A 90 -20.89 14.04 11.91
C TYR A 90 -22.07 14.93 12.28
N PHE A 91 -22.15 16.08 11.63
CA PHE A 91 -23.28 17.00 11.71
C PHE A 91 -23.68 17.40 10.29
N ASP A 92 -24.90 17.06 9.86
CA ASP A 92 -25.35 17.27 8.46
C ASP A 92 -24.39 16.69 7.40
N ASP A 93 -23.86 15.48 7.65
CA ASP A 93 -22.84 14.81 6.84
C ASP A 93 -21.48 15.57 6.74
N LEU A 94 -21.31 16.65 7.51
CA LEU A 94 -20.03 17.35 7.67
C LEU A 94 -19.22 16.74 8.82
N PRO A 95 -17.92 16.50 8.62
CA PRO A 95 -17.06 15.94 9.66
C PRO A 95 -16.71 16.99 10.70
N LEU A 96 -16.56 16.51 11.92
CA LEU A 96 -16.23 17.31 13.07
C LEU A 96 -15.14 16.65 13.91
N TRP A 97 -14.18 17.47 14.37
CA TRP A 97 -13.13 17.07 15.30
C TRP A 97 -13.06 18.06 16.46
N GLY A 98 -12.84 17.54 17.66
CA GLY A 98 -12.60 18.32 18.88
C GLY A 98 -11.70 17.56 19.82
N PHE A 99 -10.81 18.27 20.51
CA PHE A 99 -10.00 17.66 21.57
C PHE A 99 -10.85 17.47 22.81
N ILE A 100 -10.73 16.31 23.46
CA ILE A 100 -11.42 16.00 24.72
C ILE A 100 -10.53 16.38 25.92
N GLY A 101 -9.22 16.39 25.73
CA GLY A 101 -8.26 16.78 26.76
C GLY A 101 -6.87 16.94 26.17
N LYS A 102 -5.91 17.29 27.02
CA LYS A 102 -4.49 17.45 26.69
C LYS A 102 -3.64 16.91 27.83
N ALA A 103 -2.55 16.22 27.50
CA ALA A 103 -1.48 15.93 28.44
C ALA A 103 -0.41 17.03 28.32
N GLU A 104 -0.09 17.69 29.42
CA GLU A 104 0.99 18.69 29.50
C GLU A 104 2.18 18.08 30.27
N ALA A 105 3.36 18.12 29.65
CA ALA A 105 4.60 17.86 30.36
C ALA A 105 5.19 19.22 30.77
N PRO A 106 5.28 19.56 32.06
CA PRO A 106 5.93 20.78 32.49
C PRO A 106 7.43 20.72 32.18
N GLU A 107 8.01 21.84 31.75
CA GLU A 107 9.42 21.93 31.30
C GLU A 107 10.46 21.58 32.39
N GLU A 108 10.05 21.42 33.66
CA GLU A 108 10.97 21.19 34.79
C GLU A 108 10.63 20.00 35.72
N GLN A 109 9.51 19.28 35.54
CA GLN A 109 9.16 18.13 36.40
C GLN A 109 8.63 16.93 35.59
N LYS A 110 9.05 15.72 35.97
CA LYS A 110 8.77 14.44 35.28
C LYS A 110 7.29 13.98 35.29
N GLU A 111 6.40 14.73 35.93
CA GLU A 111 4.99 14.34 36.07
C GLU A 111 4.15 14.95 34.95
N GLN A 112 3.48 14.09 34.18
CA GLN A 112 2.56 14.50 33.11
C GLN A 112 1.23 14.91 33.73
N HIS A 113 0.80 16.14 33.48
CA HIS A 113 -0.52 16.63 33.90
C HIS A 113 -1.57 16.29 32.84
N TYR A 114 -2.65 15.63 33.26
CA TYR A 114 -3.76 15.28 32.38
C TYR A 114 -4.93 16.23 32.60
N LEU A 115 -5.23 17.03 31.58
CA LEU A 115 -6.31 18.03 31.59
C LEU A 115 -7.47 17.56 30.73
N LEU A 116 -8.68 17.51 31.31
CA LEU A 116 -9.92 17.14 30.63
C LEU A 116 -10.79 18.37 30.35
N TYR A 117 -11.17 18.60 29.10
CA TYR A 117 -12.07 19.69 28.73
C TYR A 117 -13.52 19.33 29.08
N THR A 118 -14.19 20.19 29.83
CA THR A 118 -15.56 19.95 30.32
C THR A 118 -16.63 20.69 29.52
N HIS A 119 -16.26 21.74 28.78
CA HIS A 119 -17.19 22.53 27.96
C HIS A 119 -16.83 22.51 26.46
N VAL A 120 -17.84 22.20 25.63
CA VAL A 120 -17.70 22.14 24.16
C VAL A 120 -18.59 23.21 23.49
N HIS A 121 -17.98 24.10 22.71
CA HIS A 121 -18.69 25.09 21.92
C HIS A 121 -18.84 24.62 20.47
N PHE A 122 -20.07 24.46 20.00
CA PHE A 122 -20.41 24.23 18.60
C PHE A 122 -20.75 25.56 17.93
N LYS A 123 -20.06 25.88 16.83
CA LYS A 123 -20.39 27.00 15.96
C LYS A 123 -20.87 26.46 14.64
N VAL A 124 -22.13 26.71 14.32
CA VAL A 124 -22.78 26.23 13.10
C VAL A 124 -23.02 27.43 12.17
N PHE A 125 -22.47 27.34 10.98
CA PHE A 125 -22.66 28.32 9.93
C PHE A 125 -23.72 27.83 8.95
N TYR A 126 -24.73 28.67 8.71
CA TYR A 126 -25.85 28.34 7.84
C TYR A 126 -26.03 29.40 6.76
N ASN A 127 -26.55 28.98 5.62
CA ASN A 127 -26.97 29.85 4.54
C ASN A 127 -28.40 29.46 4.17
N ASP A 128 -29.34 30.38 4.35
CA ASP A 128 -30.78 30.14 4.25
C ASP A 128 -31.24 28.92 5.08
N ASP A 129 -31.75 27.88 4.41
CA ASP A 129 -32.28 26.64 4.99
C ASP A 129 -31.23 25.51 5.07
N ARG A 130 -29.93 25.82 4.90
CA ARG A 130 -28.87 24.81 4.77
C ARG A 130 -27.71 25.05 5.72
N VAL A 131 -27.19 23.95 6.28
CA VAL A 131 -25.94 23.95 7.03
C VAL A 131 -24.77 23.91 6.05
N ILE A 132 -23.83 24.83 6.23
CA ILE A 132 -22.67 24.98 5.34
C ILE A 132 -21.38 24.56 6.03
N GLU A 133 -21.20 24.94 7.28
CA GLU A 133 -19.95 24.70 7.98
C GLU A 133 -20.21 24.50 9.48
N ILE A 134 -19.49 23.58 10.10
CA ILE A 134 -19.46 23.43 11.55
C ILE A 134 -18.02 23.56 12.05
N ALA A 135 -17.87 24.16 13.23
CA ALA A 135 -16.64 24.23 13.97
C ALA A 135 -16.88 23.87 15.43
N VAL A 136 -15.97 23.09 16.01
CA VAL A 136 -15.95 22.82 17.44
C VAL A 136 -14.73 23.45 18.05
N THR A 137 -14.94 24.12 19.18
CA THR A 137 -13.88 24.68 20.00
C THR A 137 -14.11 24.25 21.44
N THR A 138 -13.07 23.78 22.11
CA THR A 138 -13.08 23.51 23.54
C THR A 138 -12.43 24.64 24.30
N ASP A 139 -13.01 25.01 25.45
CA ASP A 139 -12.46 26.06 26.30
C ASP A 139 -11.42 25.48 27.26
N GLY A 140 -10.15 25.84 27.06
CA GLY A 140 -9.06 25.41 27.92
C GLY A 140 -9.15 25.96 29.35
N LYS A 141 -9.93 27.02 29.59
CA LYS A 141 -10.09 27.61 30.93
C LYS A 141 -11.01 26.79 31.83
N GLN A 142 -11.88 25.97 31.24
CA GLN A 142 -12.77 25.04 31.96
C GLN A 142 -12.22 23.61 31.96
N ALA A 143 -10.90 23.47 31.76
CA ALA A 143 -10.23 22.18 31.88
C ALA A 143 -10.16 21.76 33.36
N LYS A 144 -10.45 20.49 33.62
CA LYS A 144 -10.33 19.90 34.94
C LYS A 144 -9.11 18.97 34.97
N ASP A 145 -8.29 19.13 36.00
CA ASP A 145 -7.13 18.27 36.22
C ASP A 145 -7.59 16.89 36.74
N ILE A 146 -7.19 15.84 36.03
CA ILE A 146 -7.46 14.43 36.33
C ILE A 146 -6.17 13.64 36.57
N THR A 147 -5.07 14.33 36.89
CA THR A 147 -3.74 13.71 37.08
C THR A 147 -3.71 12.74 38.27
N ASN A 148 -4.52 13.01 39.30
CA ASN A 148 -4.65 12.11 40.44
C ASN A 148 -5.68 11.02 40.16
N ASP A 149 -5.36 9.74 40.38
CA ASP A 149 -6.24 8.56 40.25
C ASP A 149 -7.48 8.56 41.19
N ASN A 150 -7.78 9.69 41.82
CA ASN A 150 -8.96 9.85 42.66
C ASN A 150 -10.21 10.02 41.78
N PRO A 151 -11.36 9.43 42.16
CA PRO A 151 -12.60 9.60 41.41
C PRO A 151 -13.05 11.07 41.42
N VAL A 152 -13.05 11.71 40.25
CA VAL A 152 -13.47 13.09 40.06
C VAL A 152 -14.85 13.13 39.41
N THR A 153 -15.83 13.79 40.05
CA THR A 153 -17.13 14.05 39.41
C THR A 153 -16.99 15.21 38.42
N VAL A 154 -17.37 15.00 37.16
CA VAL A 154 -17.26 15.98 36.08
C VAL A 154 -18.63 16.23 35.47
N THR A 155 -19.02 17.49 35.34
CA THR A 155 -20.26 17.89 34.65
C THR A 155 -19.90 18.42 33.27
N PHE A 156 -20.25 17.67 32.22
CA PHE A 156 -20.05 18.11 30.85
C PHE A 156 -21.14 19.10 30.44
N THR A 157 -20.75 20.18 29.77
CA THR A 157 -21.67 21.18 29.25
C THR A 157 -21.34 21.49 27.79
N TYR A 158 -22.33 21.92 27.03
CA TYR A 158 -22.13 22.35 25.66
C TYR A 158 -22.91 23.63 25.37
N SER A 159 -22.47 24.36 24.36
CA SER A 159 -23.19 25.52 23.83
C SER A 159 -23.17 25.51 22.31
N VAL A 160 -24.25 26.00 21.71
CA VAL A 160 -24.42 26.03 20.25
C VAL A 160 -24.65 27.48 19.83
N LYS A 161 -23.86 27.96 18.89
CA LYS A 161 -23.99 29.29 18.29
C LYS A 161 -24.22 29.15 16.79
N TRP A 162 -25.30 29.74 16.29
CA TRP A 162 -25.63 29.77 14.87
C TRP A 162 -25.21 31.11 14.27
N GLU A 163 -24.50 31.09 13.15
CA GLU A 163 -24.01 32.29 12.45
C GLU A 163 -24.33 32.22 10.95
N PRO A 164 -24.86 33.29 10.33
CA PRO A 164 -25.14 33.28 8.90
C PRO A 164 -23.85 33.34 8.07
N THR A 165 -23.82 32.68 6.92
CA THR A 165 -22.70 32.71 5.96
C THR A 165 -23.16 32.93 4.52
N THR A 166 -22.33 33.59 3.72
CA THR A 166 -22.59 33.84 2.28
C THR A 166 -22.10 32.72 1.36
N LYS A 167 -21.45 31.68 1.91
CA LYS A 167 -20.96 30.53 1.13
C LYS A 167 -22.13 29.68 0.63
N THR A 168 -22.10 29.29 -0.65
CA THR A 168 -23.10 28.40 -1.23
C THR A 168 -22.88 26.95 -0.80
N PHE A 169 -23.95 26.15 -0.84
CA PHE A 169 -23.93 24.72 -0.47
C PHE A 169 -22.89 23.92 -1.25
N ASP A 170 -22.72 24.18 -2.55
CA ASP A 170 -21.75 23.47 -3.40
C ASP A 170 -20.30 23.65 -2.93
N ARG A 171 -20.01 24.80 -2.31
CA ARG A 171 -18.66 25.16 -1.83
C ARG A 171 -18.40 24.72 -0.40
N ARG A 172 -19.35 24.03 0.26
CA ARG A 172 -19.23 23.63 1.68
C ARG A 172 -18.02 22.74 1.96
N MET A 173 -17.64 21.92 0.98
CA MET A 173 -16.49 21.01 1.09
C MET A 173 -15.12 21.71 0.88
N GLU A 174 -15.10 22.96 0.42
CA GLU A 174 -13.83 23.68 0.17
C GLU A 174 -13.02 23.92 1.44
N LYS A 175 -13.67 24.10 2.59
CA LYS A 175 -12.97 24.23 3.89
C LYS A 175 -12.08 23.01 4.13
N TYR A 176 -12.65 21.82 3.94
CA TYR A 176 -11.96 20.56 4.18
C TYR A 176 -10.89 20.28 3.11
N GLN A 177 -11.08 20.78 1.89
CA GLN A 177 -10.05 20.75 0.85
C GLN A 177 -8.87 21.67 1.18
N LYS A 178 -9.10 22.91 1.65
CA LYS A 178 -8.03 23.89 1.90
C LYS A 178 -7.01 23.46 2.97
N TYR A 179 -7.42 22.73 4.02
CA TYR A 179 -6.48 22.15 4.99
C TYR A 179 -5.58 21.06 4.39
N SER A 180 -5.97 20.50 3.24
CA SER A 180 -5.16 19.56 2.45
C SER A 180 -4.19 20.26 1.49
N PHE A 181 -4.42 21.54 1.15
CA PHE A 181 -3.72 22.30 0.11
C PHE A 181 -3.01 23.54 0.67
N LEU A 182 -2.24 23.42 1.76
CA LEU A 182 -1.41 24.54 2.23
C LEU A 182 -0.28 24.85 1.21
N PRO A 183 -0.22 26.07 0.64
CA PRO A 183 0.64 26.39 -0.51
C PRO A 183 2.15 26.26 -0.24
N GLN A 184 2.61 26.46 1.00
CA GLN A 184 4.02 26.27 1.39
C GLN A 184 4.51 24.83 1.22
N HIS A 185 3.64 23.83 1.31
CA HIS A 185 4.03 22.44 1.06
C HIS A 185 4.09 22.12 -0.44
N LEU A 186 3.29 22.79 -1.28
CA LEU A 186 3.19 22.52 -2.72
C LEU A 186 4.49 22.84 -3.47
N GLU A 187 5.15 23.95 -3.14
CA GLU A 187 6.44 24.33 -3.73
C GLU A 187 7.54 23.33 -3.35
N ILE A 188 7.55 22.87 -2.09
CA ILE A 188 8.49 21.86 -1.61
C ILE A 188 8.22 20.50 -2.29
N HIS A 189 6.94 20.14 -2.52
CA HIS A 189 6.56 18.92 -3.23
C HIS A 189 7.03 18.96 -4.69
N TRP A 190 6.67 20.01 -5.45
CA TRP A 190 7.10 20.14 -6.85
C TRP A 190 8.63 20.19 -7.00
N PHE A 191 9.33 20.89 -6.10
CA PHE A 191 10.79 20.93 -6.11
C PHE A 191 11.41 19.56 -5.82
N SER A 192 10.88 18.83 -4.85
CA SER A 192 11.28 17.45 -4.54
C SER A 192 11.05 16.50 -5.72
N ILE A 193 9.93 16.64 -6.42
CA ILE A 193 9.56 15.77 -7.55
C ILE A 193 10.41 16.05 -8.77
N ILE A 194 10.64 17.32 -9.10
CA ILE A 194 11.55 17.68 -10.19
C ILE A 194 12.94 17.16 -9.85
N ASN A 195 13.41 17.34 -8.63
CA ASN A 195 14.73 16.87 -8.23
C ASN A 195 14.84 15.34 -8.25
N SER A 196 13.84 14.60 -7.76
CA SER A 196 13.82 13.14 -7.81
C SER A 196 13.71 12.63 -9.25
N CYS A 197 12.78 13.17 -10.04
CA CYS A 197 12.59 12.78 -11.44
C CYS A 197 13.85 13.04 -12.28
N VAL A 198 14.44 14.23 -12.16
CA VAL A 198 15.69 14.59 -12.86
C VAL A 198 16.84 13.70 -12.41
N THR A 199 17.03 13.50 -11.10
CA THR A 199 18.09 12.63 -10.58
C THR A 199 17.95 11.20 -11.10
N VAL A 200 16.73 10.69 -11.12
CA VAL A 200 16.45 9.33 -11.58
C VAL A 200 16.61 9.20 -13.09
N LEU A 201 16.16 10.16 -13.89
CA LEU A 201 16.37 10.18 -15.34
C LEU A 201 17.86 10.28 -15.68
N LEU A 202 18.64 11.07 -14.94
CA LEU A 202 20.09 11.16 -15.11
C LEU A 202 20.79 9.87 -14.72
N LEU A 203 20.45 9.26 -13.58
CA LEU A 203 21.03 7.99 -13.14
C LEU A 203 20.67 6.83 -14.08
N THR A 204 19.41 6.74 -14.51
CA THR A 204 18.97 5.71 -15.47
C THR A 204 19.58 5.94 -16.85
N GLY A 205 19.64 7.19 -17.33
CA GLY A 205 20.32 7.54 -18.57
C GLY A 205 21.81 7.22 -18.53
N PHE A 206 22.49 7.55 -17.43
CA PHE A 206 23.89 7.22 -17.22
C PHE A 206 24.12 5.70 -17.19
N LEU A 207 23.32 4.95 -16.42
CA LEU A 207 23.42 3.49 -16.37
C LEU A 207 23.12 2.85 -17.75
N ALA A 208 22.14 3.39 -18.48
CA ALA A 208 21.79 2.94 -19.82
C ALA A 208 22.92 3.17 -20.82
N THR A 209 23.57 4.34 -20.78
CA THR A 209 24.70 4.63 -21.67
C THR A 209 25.91 3.74 -21.36
N ILE A 210 26.19 3.45 -20.08
CA ILE A 210 27.21 2.48 -19.69
C ILE A 210 26.84 1.09 -20.24
N LEU A 211 25.63 0.61 -19.96
CA LEU A 211 25.22 -0.73 -20.38
C LEU A 211 25.26 -0.85 -21.92
N MET A 212 24.76 0.14 -22.66
CA MET A 212 24.80 0.14 -24.12
C MET A 212 26.22 0.24 -24.67
N ARG A 213 27.10 1.02 -24.03
CA ARG A 213 28.51 1.12 -24.43
C ARG A 213 29.24 -0.19 -24.20
N VAL A 214 29.03 -0.83 -23.05
CA VAL A 214 29.64 -2.13 -22.73
C VAL A 214 29.08 -3.21 -23.67
N LEU A 215 27.76 -3.29 -23.84
CA LEU A 215 27.14 -4.22 -24.80
C LEU A 215 27.63 -4.02 -26.22
N LYS A 216 27.69 -2.77 -26.71
CA LYS A 216 28.19 -2.47 -28.07
C LYS A 216 29.65 -2.87 -28.22
N ASN A 217 30.49 -2.57 -27.23
CA ASN A 217 31.89 -2.96 -27.24
C ASN A 217 32.05 -4.48 -27.23
N ASP A 218 31.27 -5.18 -26.41
CA ASP A 218 31.24 -6.65 -26.37
C ASP A 218 30.81 -7.22 -27.73
N PHE A 219 29.69 -6.76 -28.30
CA PHE A 219 29.24 -7.21 -29.63
C PHE A 219 30.30 -6.98 -30.71
N ILE A 220 30.98 -5.83 -30.73
CA ILE A 220 32.06 -5.55 -31.69
C ILE A 220 33.26 -6.47 -31.47
N LYS A 221 33.64 -6.73 -30.22
CA LYS A 221 34.74 -7.63 -29.87
C LYS A 221 34.44 -9.05 -30.38
N TYR A 222 33.25 -9.58 -30.06
CA TYR A 222 32.86 -10.92 -30.48
C TYR A 222 32.61 -11.08 -31.97
N THR A 223 32.20 -10.02 -32.69
CA THR A 223 32.06 -10.09 -34.17
C THR A 223 33.42 -10.13 -34.88
N LYS A 224 34.48 -9.57 -34.27
CA LYS A 224 35.83 -9.53 -34.85
C LYS A 224 36.66 -10.77 -34.52
N GLU A 225 36.40 -11.41 -33.38
CA GLU A 225 37.13 -12.61 -32.92
C GLU A 225 36.59 -13.93 -33.52
N ASP A 226 35.47 -13.92 -34.26
CA ASP A 226 34.94 -15.11 -34.97
C ASP A 226 35.89 -15.59 -36.12
N GLU A 227 37.01 -14.90 -36.43
CA GLU A 227 37.99 -15.30 -37.46
C GLU A 227 39.26 -16.03 -36.94
N GLU A 228 39.57 -16.04 -35.64
CA GLU A 228 40.80 -16.66 -35.07
C GLU A 228 40.53 -17.39 -33.73
N ASP A 229 40.24 -18.71 -33.79
CA ASP A 229 40.13 -19.73 -32.71
C ASP A 229 39.22 -19.47 -31.47
N PRO A 230 38.39 -20.45 -31.02
CA PRO A 230 37.17 -20.22 -30.24
C PRO A 230 37.36 -20.44 -28.73
N GLU A 231 37.99 -19.50 -28.02
CA GLU A 231 37.73 -19.39 -26.58
C GLU A 231 36.50 -18.49 -26.36
N GLU A 232 35.32 -19.08 -26.56
CA GLU A 232 34.05 -18.47 -26.16
C GLU A 232 34.13 -18.08 -24.67
N THR A 233 34.36 -16.81 -24.37
CA THR A 233 34.46 -16.31 -22.99
C THR A 233 33.28 -15.40 -22.65
N GLY A 234 32.80 -15.45 -21.41
CA GLY A 234 31.72 -14.59 -20.92
C GLY A 234 30.32 -15.10 -21.26
N TRP A 235 29.36 -14.18 -21.47
CA TRP A 235 27.95 -14.55 -21.58
C TRP A 235 27.64 -15.42 -22.82
N LYS A 236 28.37 -15.30 -23.94
CA LYS A 236 28.19 -16.19 -25.11
C LYS A 236 28.48 -17.66 -24.76
N TYR A 237 29.42 -17.91 -23.85
CA TYR A 237 29.86 -19.26 -23.47
C TYR A 237 28.78 -20.07 -22.74
N ILE A 238 27.88 -19.40 -22.02
CA ILE A 238 26.84 -20.04 -21.20
C ILE A 238 25.51 -20.22 -21.96
N HIS A 239 25.48 -20.04 -23.29
CA HIS A 239 24.27 -20.17 -24.11
C HIS A 239 23.53 -21.50 -23.88
N GLY A 240 24.27 -22.58 -23.58
CA GLY A 240 23.72 -23.91 -23.29
C GLY A 240 23.14 -24.10 -21.88
N ASP A 241 23.28 -23.15 -20.95
CA ASP A 241 22.79 -23.29 -19.57
C ASP A 241 21.85 -22.15 -19.12
N VAL A 242 21.85 -21.01 -19.82
CA VAL A 242 21.10 -19.80 -19.44
C VAL A 242 19.58 -20.01 -19.36
N PHE A 243 19.01 -20.83 -20.24
CA PHE A 243 17.57 -21.09 -20.29
C PHE A 243 17.14 -22.28 -19.43
N ARG A 244 18.05 -22.83 -18.61
CA ARG A 244 17.73 -23.90 -17.67
C ARG A 244 16.74 -23.39 -16.62
N PHE A 245 15.67 -24.14 -16.40
CA PHE A 245 14.66 -23.78 -15.43
C PHE A 245 15.21 -23.73 -13.99
N PRO A 246 14.72 -22.79 -13.16
CA PRO A 246 15.22 -22.61 -11.81
C PRO A 246 14.85 -23.79 -10.89
N PRO A 247 15.60 -23.98 -9.78
CA PRO A 247 15.16 -24.89 -8.73
C PRO A 247 13.81 -24.44 -8.18
N HIS A 248 12.96 -25.42 -7.85
CA HIS A 248 11.58 -25.20 -7.36
C HIS A 248 10.69 -24.34 -8.29
N PRO A 249 10.41 -24.81 -9.52
CA PRO A 249 9.60 -24.07 -10.50
C PRO A 249 8.18 -23.73 -10.01
N ASN A 250 7.66 -24.51 -9.06
CA ASN A 250 6.36 -24.30 -8.44
C ASN A 250 6.29 -22.97 -7.66
N ILE A 251 7.25 -22.73 -6.76
CA ILE A 251 7.29 -21.50 -5.95
C ILE A 251 7.62 -20.31 -6.86
N PHE A 252 8.53 -20.51 -7.81
CA PHE A 252 8.89 -19.49 -8.78
C PHE A 252 7.66 -18.99 -9.57
N ALA A 253 6.87 -19.90 -10.15
CA ALA A 253 5.67 -19.54 -10.89
C ALA A 253 4.61 -18.86 -10.00
N ALA A 254 4.48 -19.28 -8.74
CA ALA A 254 3.56 -18.64 -7.78
C ALA A 254 3.98 -17.20 -7.42
N VAL A 255 5.27 -16.95 -7.24
CA VAL A 255 5.83 -15.61 -6.98
C VAL A 255 5.56 -14.68 -8.16
N ILE A 256 5.85 -15.12 -9.39
CA ILE A 256 5.63 -14.30 -10.59
C ILE A 256 4.13 -14.04 -10.84
N GLY A 257 3.26 -15.04 -10.61
CA GLY A 257 1.81 -14.88 -10.72
C GLY A 257 1.28 -13.83 -9.74
N SER A 258 1.63 -13.99 -8.45
CA SER A 258 1.20 -13.07 -7.39
C SER A 258 1.74 -11.65 -7.61
N GLY A 259 3.01 -11.52 -7.98
CA GLY A 259 3.62 -10.22 -8.29
C GLY A 259 2.98 -9.52 -9.49
N THR A 260 2.60 -10.28 -10.53
CA THR A 260 1.88 -9.71 -11.69
C THR A 260 0.48 -9.24 -11.31
N GLN A 261 -0.24 -9.99 -10.47
CA GLN A 261 -1.55 -9.58 -9.97
C GLN A 261 -1.46 -8.24 -9.22
N LEU A 262 -0.47 -8.11 -8.31
CA LEU A 262 -0.25 -6.88 -7.55
C LEU A 262 0.11 -5.70 -8.46
N LEU A 263 0.91 -5.94 -9.50
CA LEU A 263 1.24 -4.91 -10.48
C LEU A 263 -0.01 -4.40 -11.22
N VAL A 264 -0.88 -5.30 -11.68
CA VAL A 264 -2.12 -4.93 -12.38
C VAL A 264 -3.09 -4.24 -11.43
N LEU A 265 -3.24 -4.74 -10.20
CA LEU A 265 -4.03 -4.10 -9.15
C LEU A 265 -3.62 -2.63 -8.97
N MET A 266 -2.32 -2.37 -8.79
CA MET A 266 -1.78 -1.02 -8.60
C MET A 266 -2.07 -0.12 -9.81
N LEU A 267 -1.85 -0.61 -11.03
CA LEU A 267 -2.13 0.15 -12.25
C LEU A 267 -3.63 0.49 -12.38
N CYS A 268 -4.52 -0.45 -12.07
CA CYS A 268 -5.97 -0.22 -12.10
C CYS A 268 -6.39 0.82 -11.07
N ILE A 269 -5.85 0.78 -9.85
CA ILE A 269 -6.16 1.76 -8.81
C ILE A 269 -5.70 3.15 -9.22
N PHE A 270 -4.48 3.27 -9.75
CA PHE A 270 -4.00 4.56 -10.24
C PHE A 270 -4.84 5.08 -11.40
N ALA A 271 -5.22 4.22 -12.35
CA ALA A 271 -6.10 4.60 -13.46
C ALA A 271 -7.45 5.16 -12.96
N LEU A 272 -8.10 4.49 -12.01
CA LEU A 272 -9.35 4.97 -11.42
C LEU A 272 -9.17 6.27 -10.62
N SER A 273 -8.02 6.44 -9.96
CA SER A 273 -7.70 7.67 -9.24
C SER A 273 -7.50 8.86 -10.18
N LEU A 274 -6.89 8.65 -11.35
CA LEU A 274 -6.70 9.70 -12.36
C LEU A 274 -8.01 10.10 -13.03
N VAL A 275 -8.95 9.17 -13.19
CA VAL A 275 -10.32 9.46 -13.68
C VAL A 275 -11.14 10.27 -12.67
N GLY A 276 -10.69 10.36 -11.40
CA GLY A 276 -11.36 11.12 -10.36
C GLY A 276 -12.51 10.35 -9.69
N VAL A 277 -12.53 9.01 -9.79
CA VAL A 277 -13.54 8.16 -9.14
C VAL A 277 -13.44 8.26 -7.60
N PHE A 278 -12.23 8.51 -7.08
CA PHE A 278 -11.98 8.65 -5.65
C PHE A 278 -11.98 10.12 -5.23
N TYR A 279 -13.10 10.59 -4.69
CA TYR A 279 -13.14 11.90 -4.05
C TYR A 279 -12.47 11.83 -2.66
N PRO A 280 -11.67 12.83 -2.23
CA PRO A 280 -10.92 12.82 -0.96
C PRO A 280 -11.77 12.56 0.30
N TYR A 281 -13.08 12.70 0.17
CA TYR A 281 -14.04 12.62 1.26
C TYR A 281 -14.86 11.32 1.27
N ASN A 282 -14.86 10.54 0.18
CA ASN A 282 -15.55 9.25 0.10
C ASN A 282 -14.56 8.09 0.32
N ARG A 283 -14.07 7.92 1.56
CA ARG A 283 -12.95 7.00 1.85
C ARG A 283 -13.34 5.51 1.73
N GLY A 284 -14.60 5.15 1.99
CA GLY A 284 -15.11 3.78 1.81
C GLY A 284 -15.08 3.29 0.36
N ALA A 285 -15.21 4.20 -0.60
CA ALA A 285 -15.17 3.87 -2.03
C ALA A 285 -13.80 3.33 -2.47
N LEU A 286 -12.69 3.87 -1.94
CA LEU A 286 -11.35 3.39 -2.25
C LEU A 286 -11.14 1.97 -1.69
N ASN A 287 -11.52 1.75 -0.43
CA ASN A 287 -11.43 0.45 0.23
C ASN A 287 -12.19 -0.62 -0.56
N THR A 288 -13.43 -0.30 -0.91
CA THR A 288 -14.32 -1.18 -1.65
C THR A 288 -13.80 -1.44 -3.06
N ALA A 289 -13.33 -0.39 -3.77
CA ALA A 289 -12.83 -0.54 -5.13
C ALA A 289 -11.66 -1.51 -5.19
N CYS A 290 -10.73 -1.44 -4.24
CA CYS A 290 -9.55 -2.29 -4.32
C CYS A 290 -9.82 -3.73 -3.86
N LEU A 291 -10.79 -3.96 -2.98
CA LEU A 291 -11.32 -5.30 -2.73
C LEU A 291 -11.85 -5.93 -4.03
N VAL A 292 -12.68 -5.17 -4.75
CA VAL A 292 -13.28 -5.62 -6.01
C VAL A 292 -12.20 -5.84 -7.07
N ILE A 293 -11.28 -4.90 -7.27
CA ILE A 293 -10.20 -5.04 -8.26
C ILE A 293 -9.27 -6.19 -7.89
N TYR A 294 -8.95 -6.40 -6.61
CA TYR A 294 -8.14 -7.54 -6.20
C TYR A 294 -8.81 -8.87 -6.55
N ALA A 295 -10.10 -9.01 -6.24
CA ALA A 295 -10.87 -10.19 -6.59
C ALA A 295 -10.90 -10.41 -8.11
N LEU A 296 -11.11 -9.35 -8.91
CA LEU A 296 -11.14 -9.42 -10.37
C LEU A 296 -9.76 -9.78 -10.97
N THR A 297 -8.68 -9.24 -10.41
CA THR A 297 -7.31 -9.51 -10.87
C THR A 297 -6.79 -10.89 -10.42
N ALA A 298 -7.48 -11.58 -9.53
CA ALA A 298 -7.11 -12.92 -9.05
C ALA A 298 -7.01 -13.96 -10.17
N GLY A 299 -7.80 -13.80 -11.24
CA GLY A 299 -7.69 -14.63 -12.44
C GLY A 299 -6.37 -14.45 -13.20
N ILE A 300 -5.79 -13.23 -13.20
CA ILE A 300 -4.50 -12.95 -13.83
C ILE A 300 -3.37 -13.69 -13.09
N SER A 301 -3.44 -13.72 -11.76
CA SER A 301 -2.51 -14.47 -10.91
C SER A 301 -2.48 -15.95 -11.27
N GLY A 302 -3.67 -16.56 -11.33
CA GLY A 302 -3.84 -17.97 -11.70
C GLY A 302 -3.35 -18.25 -13.11
N TYR A 303 -3.69 -17.40 -14.07
CA TYR A 303 -3.28 -17.53 -15.48
C TYR A 303 -1.76 -17.48 -15.64
N VAL A 304 -1.11 -16.43 -15.14
CA VAL A 304 0.34 -16.24 -15.27
C VAL A 304 1.10 -17.37 -14.59
N SER A 305 0.68 -17.74 -13.38
CA SER A 305 1.33 -18.80 -12.60
C SER A 305 1.19 -20.17 -13.28
N ALA A 306 -0.04 -20.57 -13.64
CA ALA A 306 -0.27 -21.88 -14.26
C ALA A 306 0.38 -21.99 -15.64
N HIS A 307 0.37 -20.91 -16.43
CA HIS A 307 1.02 -20.86 -17.73
C HIS A 307 2.54 -21.02 -17.61
N LEU A 308 3.19 -20.24 -16.74
CA LEU A 308 4.65 -20.33 -16.54
C LEU A 308 5.04 -21.69 -15.94
N TYR A 309 4.26 -22.22 -14.99
CA TYR A 309 4.52 -23.54 -14.41
C TYR A 309 4.42 -24.66 -15.46
N ARG A 310 3.43 -24.58 -16.36
CA ARG A 310 3.28 -25.55 -17.45
C ARG A 310 4.41 -25.44 -18.48
N GLN A 311 4.84 -24.22 -18.78
CA GLN A 311 6.01 -23.95 -19.63
C GLN A 311 7.31 -24.55 -19.09
N MET A 312 7.45 -24.63 -17.76
CA MET A 312 8.60 -25.26 -17.10
C MET A 312 8.47 -26.80 -16.96
N GLY A 313 7.49 -27.42 -17.60
CA GLY A 313 7.26 -28.87 -17.54
C GLY A 313 6.48 -29.33 -16.30
N GLY A 314 5.86 -28.43 -15.55
CA GLY A 314 5.06 -28.76 -14.38
C GLY A 314 3.74 -29.49 -14.72
N GLU A 315 3.44 -30.58 -14.01
CA GLU A 315 2.18 -31.32 -14.16
C GLU A 315 1.16 -31.03 -13.05
N GLN A 316 1.65 -30.78 -11.82
CA GLN A 316 0.81 -30.59 -10.63
C GLN A 316 0.27 -29.16 -10.51
N TRP A 317 -0.46 -28.70 -11.55
CA TRP A 317 -0.96 -27.33 -11.67
C TRP A 317 -1.91 -26.91 -10.53
N VAL A 318 -2.65 -27.85 -9.93
CA VAL A 318 -3.52 -27.59 -8.77
C VAL A 318 -2.70 -27.18 -7.55
N ARG A 319 -1.58 -27.86 -7.29
CA ARG A 319 -0.68 -27.53 -6.17
C ARG A 319 -0.01 -26.17 -6.39
N ASN A 320 0.35 -25.86 -7.63
CA ASN A 320 0.84 -24.54 -8.01
C ASN A 320 -0.21 -23.46 -7.73
N LEU A 321 -1.46 -23.71 -8.09
CA LEU A 321 -2.53 -22.74 -7.88
C LEU A 321 -2.84 -22.49 -6.41
N MET A 322 -2.88 -23.55 -5.59
CA MET A 322 -3.04 -23.43 -4.14
C MET A 322 -1.90 -22.60 -3.53
N LEU A 323 -0.66 -22.85 -3.98
CA LEU A 323 0.48 -22.06 -3.56
C LEU A 323 0.32 -20.59 -3.96
N THR A 324 -0.04 -20.30 -5.21
CA THR A 324 -0.27 -18.93 -5.70
C THR A 324 -1.34 -18.17 -4.91
N GLY A 325 -2.47 -18.83 -4.59
CA GLY A 325 -3.52 -18.22 -3.78
C GLY A 325 -3.09 -17.97 -2.33
N SER A 326 -2.27 -18.86 -1.76
CA SER A 326 -1.80 -18.75 -0.38
C SER A 326 -0.56 -17.87 -0.19
N LEU A 327 0.23 -17.63 -1.25
CA LEU A 327 1.54 -16.98 -1.14
C LEU A 327 1.42 -15.55 -0.60
N PHE A 328 0.46 -14.79 -1.11
CA PHE A 328 0.17 -13.46 -0.61
C PHE A 328 -0.85 -13.48 0.55
N CYS A 329 -1.95 -14.22 0.41
CA CYS A 329 -3.02 -14.22 1.41
C CYS A 329 -2.63 -14.86 2.76
N GLY A 330 -1.77 -15.88 2.76
CA GLY A 330 -1.36 -16.61 3.97
C GLY A 330 -0.61 -15.72 4.97
N PRO A 331 0.52 -15.11 4.59
CA PRO A 331 1.23 -14.18 5.47
C PRO A 331 0.36 -13.00 5.93
N MET A 332 -0.48 -12.45 5.05
CA MET A 332 -1.44 -11.39 5.39
C MET A 332 -2.42 -11.83 6.47
N PHE A 333 -2.98 -13.03 6.35
CA PHE A 333 -3.89 -13.60 7.32
C PHE A 333 -3.23 -13.78 8.69
N LEU A 334 -1.96 -14.22 8.73
CA LEU A 334 -1.22 -14.39 9.98
C LEU A 334 -0.98 -13.06 10.70
N VAL A 335 -0.52 -12.03 9.97
CA VAL A 335 -0.34 -10.68 10.53
C VAL A 335 -1.67 -10.11 11.01
N PHE A 336 -2.74 -10.33 10.24
CA PHE A 336 -4.09 -9.95 10.63
C PHE A 336 -4.51 -10.62 11.94
N CYS A 337 -4.40 -11.95 12.05
CA CYS A 337 -4.76 -12.68 13.28
C CYS A 337 -3.99 -12.15 14.49
N PHE A 338 -2.69 -11.88 14.33
CA PHE A 338 -1.86 -11.31 15.39
C PHE A 338 -2.36 -9.90 15.80
N ASN A 339 -2.50 -8.98 14.84
CA ASN A 339 -2.95 -7.62 15.11
C ASN A 339 -4.36 -7.56 15.67
N ASN A 340 -5.25 -8.43 15.20
CA ASN A 340 -6.61 -8.53 15.71
C ASN A 340 -6.63 -9.08 17.16
N THR A 341 -5.75 -10.02 17.49
CA THR A 341 -5.60 -10.51 18.87
C THR A 341 -5.14 -9.38 19.78
N VAL A 342 -4.16 -8.58 19.35
CA VAL A 342 -3.72 -7.38 20.09
C VAL A 342 -4.89 -6.41 20.26
N ALA A 343 -5.64 -6.12 19.20
CA ALA A 343 -6.79 -5.21 19.27
C ALA A 343 -7.87 -5.69 20.26
N ILE A 344 -8.15 -6.99 20.32
CA ILE A 344 -9.09 -7.59 21.27
C ILE A 344 -8.59 -7.40 22.71
N VAL A 345 -7.30 -7.65 22.97
CA VAL A 345 -6.70 -7.51 24.31
C VAL A 345 -6.82 -6.06 24.82
N TYR A 346 -6.65 -5.08 23.93
CA TYR A 346 -6.77 -3.66 24.26
C TYR A 346 -8.22 -3.14 24.22
N GLY A 347 -9.22 -3.98 23.91
CA GLY A 347 -10.62 -3.55 23.80
C GLY A 347 -10.84 -2.49 22.71
N SER A 348 -9.98 -2.43 21.69
CA SER A 348 -10.04 -1.38 20.68
C SER A 348 -11.18 -1.61 19.69
N SER A 349 -11.81 -0.53 19.23
CA SER A 349 -12.77 -0.53 18.11
C SER A 349 -12.15 -0.94 16.76
N GLN A 350 -10.84 -1.19 16.70
CA GLN A 350 -10.16 -1.81 15.56
C GLN A 350 -10.26 -3.34 15.54
N ALA A 351 -10.69 -3.97 16.64
CA ALA A 351 -10.90 -5.40 16.70
C ALA A 351 -12.10 -5.79 15.82
N LEU A 352 -11.89 -6.72 14.90
CA LEU A 352 -12.98 -7.22 14.08
C LEU A 352 -13.77 -8.30 14.82
N PRO A 353 -15.12 -8.23 14.77
CA PRO A 353 -15.94 -9.30 15.30
C PRO A 353 -15.78 -10.56 14.44
N PHE A 354 -15.88 -11.72 15.09
CA PHE A 354 -15.72 -13.03 14.46
C PHE A 354 -16.63 -13.22 13.23
N GLY A 355 -17.87 -12.71 13.29
CA GLY A 355 -18.82 -12.80 12.18
C GLY A 355 -18.31 -12.14 10.89
N THR A 356 -17.65 -10.98 10.99
CA THR A 356 -17.05 -10.31 9.83
C THR A 356 -15.90 -11.13 9.26
N MET A 357 -15.06 -11.75 10.09
CA MET A 357 -13.97 -12.62 9.62
C MET A 357 -14.49 -13.83 8.81
N VAL A 358 -15.62 -14.40 9.21
CA VAL A 358 -16.24 -15.51 8.49
C VAL A 358 -16.79 -15.04 7.14
N ILE A 359 -17.48 -13.90 7.09
CA ILE A 359 -17.98 -13.31 5.84
C ILE A 359 -16.82 -13.04 4.87
N ILE A 360 -15.72 -12.54 5.40
CA ILE A 360 -14.49 -12.30 4.66
C ILE A 360 -13.99 -13.62 4.05
N ALA A 361 -13.78 -14.65 4.87
CA ALA A 361 -13.32 -15.95 4.38
C ALA A 361 -14.25 -16.53 3.29
N ILE A 362 -15.57 -16.35 3.43
CA ILE A 362 -16.57 -16.76 2.43
C ILE A 362 -16.41 -16.00 1.13
N ILE A 363 -16.27 -14.67 1.15
CA ILE A 363 -16.07 -13.86 -0.08
C ILE A 363 -14.80 -14.30 -0.79
N TRP A 364 -13.70 -14.51 -0.06
CA TRP A 364 -12.46 -15.00 -0.65
C TRP A 364 -12.64 -16.40 -1.27
N ALA A 365 -13.35 -17.30 -0.58
CA ALA A 365 -13.59 -18.67 -1.05
C ALA A 365 -14.57 -18.75 -2.24
N LEU A 366 -15.55 -17.84 -2.32
CA LEU A 366 -16.59 -17.85 -3.37
C LEU A 366 -16.25 -16.98 -4.59
N VAL A 367 -15.41 -15.96 -4.42
CA VAL A 367 -15.07 -15.02 -5.49
C VAL A 367 -13.61 -15.19 -5.90
N THR A 368 -12.68 -14.90 -5.00
CA THR A 368 -11.25 -14.85 -5.31
C THR A 368 -10.72 -16.21 -5.74
N PHE A 369 -10.99 -17.26 -4.95
CA PHE A 369 -10.49 -18.61 -5.23
C PHE A 369 -11.01 -19.18 -6.57
N PRO A 370 -12.32 -19.14 -6.89
CA PRO A 370 -12.82 -19.60 -8.18
C PRO A 370 -12.26 -18.81 -9.35
N LEU A 371 -12.13 -17.48 -9.25
CA LEU A 371 -11.50 -16.67 -10.30
C LEU A 371 -10.05 -17.07 -10.52
N THR A 372 -9.28 -17.31 -9.45
CA THR A 372 -7.91 -17.83 -9.55
C THR A 372 -7.88 -19.20 -10.24
N VAL A 373 -8.82 -20.10 -9.92
CA VAL A 373 -8.95 -21.42 -10.60
C VAL A 373 -9.29 -21.27 -12.08
N LEU A 374 -10.26 -20.44 -12.44
CA LEU A 374 -10.62 -20.19 -13.84
C LEU A 374 -9.43 -19.63 -14.63
N GLY A 375 -8.71 -18.67 -14.04
CA GLY A 375 -7.45 -18.16 -14.60
C GLY A 375 -6.41 -19.26 -14.76
N GLY A 376 -6.24 -20.12 -13.76
CA GLY A 376 -5.32 -21.25 -13.79
C GLY A 376 -5.65 -22.27 -14.87
N ILE A 377 -6.93 -22.59 -15.08
CA ILE A 377 -7.39 -23.48 -16.16
C ILE A 377 -7.08 -22.85 -17.52
N ALA A 378 -7.36 -21.56 -17.70
CA ALA A 378 -7.05 -20.83 -18.93
C ALA A 378 -5.53 -20.80 -19.20
N GLY A 379 -4.71 -20.62 -18.16
CA GLY A 379 -3.25 -20.63 -18.27
C GLY A 379 -2.69 -22.01 -18.61
N LYS A 380 -3.23 -23.08 -18.02
CA LYS A 380 -2.82 -24.46 -18.29
C LYS A 380 -3.18 -24.91 -19.71
N ASN A 381 -4.34 -24.50 -20.21
CA ASN A 381 -4.83 -24.90 -21.53
C ASN A 381 -4.14 -24.12 -22.67
N ASN A 382 -3.37 -23.08 -22.36
CA ASN A 382 -2.55 -22.39 -23.34
C ASN A 382 -1.41 -23.30 -23.82
N LYS A 383 -1.38 -23.59 -25.12
CA LYS A 383 -0.38 -24.47 -25.75
C LYS A 383 0.94 -23.76 -26.08
N SER A 384 1.12 -22.51 -25.66
CA SER A 384 2.36 -21.77 -25.91
C SER A 384 3.53 -22.41 -25.16
N GLU A 385 4.42 -23.06 -25.89
CA GLU A 385 5.68 -23.58 -25.35
C GLU A 385 6.66 -22.45 -24.99
N PHE A 386 7.58 -22.75 -24.07
CA PHE A 386 8.65 -21.82 -23.74
C PHE A 386 9.66 -21.78 -24.88
N THR A 387 9.63 -20.72 -25.70
CA THR A 387 10.59 -20.53 -26.78
C THR A 387 11.94 -20.07 -26.22
N ALA A 388 12.83 -21.02 -25.94
CA ALA A 388 14.24 -20.77 -25.65
C ALA A 388 15.00 -20.57 -26.98
N PRO A 389 15.76 -19.46 -27.16
CA PRO A 389 16.62 -19.24 -28.32
C PRO A 389 17.71 -20.31 -28.51
N CYS A 390 18.20 -20.90 -27.42
CA CYS A 390 19.31 -21.86 -27.43
C CYS A 390 18.88 -23.17 -26.74
N ARG A 391 19.41 -24.30 -27.21
CA ARG A 391 19.19 -25.61 -26.59
C ARG A 391 19.99 -25.73 -25.30
N THR A 392 19.39 -26.33 -24.27
CA THR A 392 20.07 -26.56 -23.00
C THR A 392 20.91 -27.83 -22.99
N ASN A 393 22.11 -27.76 -22.40
CA ASN A 393 22.99 -28.91 -22.17
C ASN A 393 22.45 -29.85 -21.08
N LYS A 394 22.94 -31.10 -21.07
CA LYS A 394 22.48 -32.13 -20.13
C LYS A 394 23.00 -31.92 -18.70
N TYR A 395 24.23 -31.42 -18.56
CA TYR A 395 24.87 -31.20 -17.27
C TYR A 395 25.14 -29.71 -17.08
N PRO A 396 24.86 -29.14 -15.88
CA PRO A 396 25.17 -27.75 -15.59
C PRO A 396 26.69 -27.57 -15.58
N ARG A 397 27.16 -26.45 -16.12
CA ARG A 397 28.53 -26.00 -15.89
C ARG A 397 28.74 -25.52 -14.45
N GLU A 398 29.97 -25.69 -13.98
CA GLU A 398 30.42 -25.19 -12.68
C GLU A 398 30.51 -23.65 -12.73
N ILE A 399 30.04 -23.01 -11.67
CA ILE A 399 30.06 -21.55 -11.55
C ILE A 399 31.43 -21.14 -11.00
N PRO A 400 32.14 -20.17 -11.62
CA PRO A 400 33.44 -19.73 -11.14
C PRO A 400 33.34 -19.11 -9.73
N PHE A 401 34.43 -19.20 -8.95
CA PHE A 401 34.48 -18.62 -7.61
C PHE A 401 34.34 -17.09 -7.65
N LEU A 402 33.23 -16.59 -7.11
CA LEU A 402 32.93 -15.16 -7.06
C LEU A 402 33.55 -14.49 -5.82
N PRO A 403 34.17 -13.29 -5.97
CA PRO A 403 34.53 -12.44 -4.85
C PRO A 403 33.31 -12.12 -3.97
N TRP A 404 33.54 -11.85 -2.68
CA TRP A 404 32.45 -11.66 -1.71
C TRP A 404 31.41 -10.62 -2.14
N TYR A 405 31.85 -9.49 -2.73
CA TYR A 405 30.99 -8.39 -3.17
C TYR A 405 30.17 -8.70 -4.42
N ARG A 406 30.50 -9.77 -5.16
CA ARG A 406 29.73 -10.25 -6.33
C ARG A 406 28.79 -11.40 -5.99
N ARG A 407 28.70 -11.80 -4.71
CA ARG A 407 27.72 -12.79 -4.26
C ARG A 407 26.31 -12.21 -4.28
N ALA A 408 25.32 -13.10 -4.21
CA ALA A 408 23.90 -12.77 -4.22
C ALA A 408 23.50 -11.65 -3.23
N VAL A 409 23.90 -11.74 -1.96
CA VAL A 409 23.44 -10.79 -0.92
C VAL A 409 23.93 -9.35 -1.17
N PRO A 410 25.23 -9.07 -1.38
CA PRO A 410 25.68 -7.71 -1.70
C PRO A 410 25.06 -7.15 -2.98
N GLN A 411 24.85 -7.98 -4.02
CA GLN A 411 24.18 -7.56 -5.25
C GLN A 411 22.71 -7.18 -4.98
N MET A 412 21.98 -7.94 -4.16
CA MET A 412 20.61 -7.61 -3.75
C MET A 412 20.55 -6.29 -2.98
N CYS A 413 21.49 -6.06 -2.06
CA CYS A 413 21.59 -4.79 -1.33
C CYS A 413 21.84 -3.61 -2.28
N MET A 414 22.78 -3.76 -3.22
CA MET A 414 23.06 -2.72 -4.20
C MET A 414 21.87 -2.46 -5.13
N ALA A 415 21.16 -3.52 -5.54
CA ALA A 415 20.01 -3.43 -6.42
C ALA A 415 18.85 -2.64 -5.81
N GLY A 416 18.58 -2.84 -4.51
CA GLY A 416 17.42 -2.26 -3.83
C GLY A 416 17.64 -0.82 -3.37
N PHE A 417 18.89 -0.42 -3.13
CA PHE A 417 19.24 0.91 -2.63
C PHE A 417 18.88 2.02 -3.62
N LEU A 418 19.17 1.82 -4.91
CA LEU A 418 18.93 2.85 -5.93
C LEU A 418 17.43 3.13 -6.16
N PRO A 419 16.55 2.12 -6.37
CA PRO A 419 15.11 2.37 -6.44
C PRO A 419 14.54 2.96 -5.14
N PHE A 420 15.11 2.59 -3.97
CA PHE A 420 14.73 3.20 -2.69
C PHE A 420 15.10 4.70 -2.64
N SER A 421 16.31 5.06 -3.07
CA SER A 421 16.78 6.45 -3.13
C SER A 421 15.95 7.32 -4.07
N ALA A 422 15.31 6.74 -5.08
CA ALA A 422 14.38 7.44 -5.97
C ALA A 422 13.05 7.82 -5.26
N ILE A 423 12.59 6.98 -4.31
CA ILE A 423 11.25 7.11 -3.72
C ILE A 423 11.26 7.61 -2.28
N TYR A 424 12.41 7.74 -1.60
CA TYR A 424 12.45 7.97 -0.14
C TYR A 424 11.74 9.26 0.30
N ILE A 425 11.80 10.32 -0.49
CA ILE A 425 11.13 11.59 -0.14
C ILE A 425 9.60 11.43 -0.23
N GLU A 426 9.11 10.78 -1.28
CA GLU A 426 7.68 10.52 -1.44
C GLU A 426 7.21 9.53 -0.38
N LEU A 427 8.03 8.53 -0.05
CA LEU A 427 7.77 7.58 1.02
C LEU A 427 7.60 8.28 2.38
N TYR A 428 8.39 9.32 2.67
CA TYR A 428 8.20 10.16 3.86
C TYR A 428 6.82 10.83 3.88
N TYR A 429 6.40 11.43 2.77
CA TYR A 429 5.10 12.10 2.68
C TYR A 429 3.95 11.10 2.75
N ILE A 430 4.12 9.94 2.15
CA ILE A 430 3.21 8.80 2.26
C ILE A 430 3.10 8.38 3.74
N PHE A 431 4.22 8.22 4.46
CA PHE A 431 4.21 7.83 5.86
C PHE A 431 3.60 8.91 6.76
N ALA A 432 3.92 10.18 6.52
CA ALA A 432 3.35 11.31 7.23
C ALA A 432 1.85 11.48 6.98
N SER A 433 1.36 11.08 5.81
CA SER A 433 -0.07 11.07 5.51
C SER A 433 -0.79 9.83 6.04
N MET A 434 -0.10 8.69 6.06
CA MET A 434 -0.63 7.44 6.60
C MET A 434 -0.64 7.37 8.10
N TRP A 435 0.33 7.92 8.81
CA TRP A 435 0.42 7.74 10.27
C TRP A 435 0.33 9.05 11.02
N GLY A 436 0.35 10.17 10.30
CA GLY A 436 0.12 11.52 10.83
C GLY A 436 -1.18 12.14 10.34
N HIS A 437 -1.45 13.38 10.74
CA HIS A 437 -2.72 14.07 10.49
C HIS A 437 -2.83 14.78 9.13
N LYS A 438 -1.81 14.65 8.27
CA LYS A 438 -1.72 15.38 7.00
C LYS A 438 -2.43 14.60 5.88
N ILE A 439 -3.19 15.29 5.04
CA ILE A 439 -3.92 14.65 3.94
C ILE A 439 -3.11 14.87 2.65
N TYR A 440 -2.60 13.79 2.05
CA TYR A 440 -1.91 13.84 0.76
C TYR A 440 -2.89 13.53 -0.38
N THR A 441 -3.24 14.54 -1.17
CA THR A 441 -4.31 14.45 -2.19
C THR A 441 -3.83 14.32 -3.62
N ILE A 442 -2.52 14.27 -3.87
CA ILE A 442 -1.99 14.36 -5.24
C ILE A 442 -1.70 12.96 -5.83
N TYR A 443 -2.76 12.24 -6.19
CA TYR A 443 -2.69 10.93 -6.84
C TYR A 443 -1.83 10.91 -8.11
N SER A 444 -1.86 12.00 -8.89
CA SER A 444 -1.12 12.11 -10.15
C SER A 444 0.40 12.04 -9.95
N ILE A 445 0.91 12.62 -8.87
CA ILE A 445 2.35 12.58 -8.54
C ILE A 445 2.75 11.16 -8.16
N LEU A 446 1.94 10.48 -7.35
CA LEU A 446 2.19 9.12 -6.90
C LEU A 446 2.23 8.13 -8.06
N PHE A 447 1.37 8.35 -9.07
CA PHE A 447 1.40 7.55 -10.28
C PHE A 447 2.72 7.74 -11.06
N ILE A 448 3.20 8.98 -11.23
CA ILE A 448 4.48 9.25 -11.90
C ILE A 448 5.63 8.58 -11.16
N VAL A 449 5.68 8.71 -9.84
CA VAL A 449 6.70 8.11 -8.99
C VAL A 449 6.66 6.58 -9.06
N PHE A 450 5.47 5.99 -9.13
CA PHE A 450 5.30 4.55 -9.31
C PHE A 450 5.83 4.06 -10.67
N ILE A 451 5.58 4.80 -11.76
CA ILE A 451 6.14 4.47 -13.08
C ILE A 451 7.66 4.56 -13.06
N ILE A 452 8.21 5.62 -12.45
CA ILE A 452 9.66 5.79 -12.28
C ILE A 452 10.25 4.61 -11.51
N LEU A 453 9.62 4.19 -10.41
CA LEU A 453 10.05 3.04 -9.62
C LEU A 453 10.12 1.75 -10.46
N ILE A 454 9.10 1.49 -11.30
CA ILE A 454 9.10 0.32 -12.21
C ILE A 454 10.26 0.39 -13.20
N ILE A 455 10.47 1.55 -13.82
CA ILE A 455 11.54 1.75 -14.82
C ILE A 455 12.92 1.54 -14.19
N VAL A 456 13.18 2.17 -13.04
CA VAL A 456 14.47 2.05 -12.34
C VAL A 456 14.73 0.62 -11.92
N THR A 457 13.72 -0.05 -11.36
CA THR A 457 13.83 -1.46 -10.95
C THR A 457 14.14 -2.36 -12.14
N ALA A 458 13.44 -2.18 -13.27
CA ALA A 458 13.70 -2.92 -14.49
C ALA A 458 15.13 -2.68 -15.03
N PHE A 459 15.60 -1.44 -15.02
CA PHE A 459 16.93 -1.10 -15.52
C PHE A 459 18.05 -1.72 -14.69
N ILE A 460 17.97 -1.60 -13.37
CA ILE A 460 18.99 -2.12 -12.46
C ILE A 460 19.01 -3.64 -12.49
N THR A 461 17.85 -4.29 -12.54
CA THR A 461 17.78 -5.74 -12.65
C THR A 461 18.38 -6.23 -13.96
N ILE A 462 18.10 -5.57 -15.10
CA ILE A 462 18.76 -5.86 -16.38
C ILE A 462 20.29 -5.73 -16.26
N ALA A 463 20.78 -4.60 -15.76
CA ALA A 463 22.22 -4.34 -15.64
C ALA A 463 22.93 -5.38 -14.77
N LEU A 464 22.34 -5.75 -13.63
CA LEU A 464 22.92 -6.77 -12.74
C LEU A 464 22.84 -8.17 -13.34
N THR A 465 21.75 -8.51 -14.04
CA THR A 465 21.69 -9.79 -14.75
C THR A 465 22.74 -9.87 -15.86
N TYR A 466 23.01 -8.77 -16.56
CA TYR A 466 24.09 -8.74 -17.55
C TYR A 466 25.46 -8.95 -16.91
N PHE A 467 25.78 -8.22 -15.83
CA PHE A 467 27.05 -8.42 -15.13
C PHE A 467 27.19 -9.83 -14.53
N GLN A 468 26.10 -10.45 -14.11
CA GLN A 468 26.09 -11.85 -13.67
C GLN A 468 26.44 -12.79 -14.84
N LEU A 469 25.77 -12.65 -15.98
CA LEU A 469 26.00 -13.47 -17.17
C LEU A 469 27.41 -13.28 -17.74
N ALA A 470 27.96 -12.07 -17.66
CA ALA A 470 29.31 -11.76 -18.13
C ALA A 470 30.41 -12.49 -17.32
N ILE A 471 30.10 -12.96 -16.12
CA ILE A 471 31.01 -13.77 -15.27
C ILE A 471 30.61 -15.26 -15.32
N GLU A 472 29.88 -15.67 -16.36
CA GLU A 472 29.54 -17.08 -16.62
C GLU A 472 28.65 -17.72 -15.55
N ASP A 473 27.91 -16.90 -14.81
CA ASP A 473 26.92 -17.35 -13.83
C ASP A 473 25.52 -17.42 -14.48
N HIS A 474 25.03 -18.64 -14.70
CA HIS A 474 23.75 -18.91 -15.36
C HIS A 474 22.52 -18.85 -14.42
N GLU A 475 22.71 -18.70 -13.10
CA GLU A 475 21.63 -18.75 -12.10
C GLU A 475 20.89 -17.40 -11.96
N TRP A 476 20.48 -16.80 -13.08
CA TRP A 476 19.91 -15.44 -13.08
C TRP A 476 18.42 -15.40 -12.67
N TRP A 477 17.68 -16.51 -12.79
CA TRP A 477 16.23 -16.55 -12.59
C TRP A 477 15.77 -16.04 -11.21
N TRP A 478 16.25 -16.67 -10.14
CA TRP A 478 15.93 -16.23 -8.77
C TRP A 478 16.60 -14.91 -8.43
N ARG A 479 17.84 -14.69 -8.91
CA ARG A 479 18.55 -13.44 -8.65
C ARG A 479 17.83 -12.23 -9.22
N ALA A 480 17.25 -12.32 -10.41
CA ALA A 480 16.45 -11.24 -10.99
C ALA A 480 15.24 -10.88 -10.11
N VAL A 481 14.56 -11.90 -9.55
CA VAL A 481 13.44 -11.70 -8.61
C VAL A 481 13.91 -11.01 -7.33
N PHE A 482 14.97 -11.51 -6.69
CA PHE A 482 15.47 -10.94 -5.44
C PHE A 482 16.07 -9.54 -5.61
N CYS A 483 16.79 -9.29 -6.71
CA CYS A 483 17.33 -7.96 -7.02
C CYS A 483 16.22 -6.95 -7.31
N GLY A 484 15.15 -7.35 -7.99
CA GLY A 484 13.99 -6.48 -8.21
C GLY A 484 13.20 -6.24 -6.92
N GLY A 485 12.98 -7.29 -6.13
CA GLY A 485 12.19 -7.22 -4.91
C GLY A 485 12.90 -6.55 -3.73
N SER A 486 14.23 -6.47 -3.73
CA SER A 486 15.01 -6.04 -2.56
C SER A 486 14.71 -4.62 -2.09
N THR A 487 14.17 -3.76 -2.96
CA THR A 487 13.63 -2.44 -2.57
C THR A 487 12.63 -2.54 -1.42
N GLY A 488 11.83 -3.61 -1.35
CA GLY A 488 10.91 -3.85 -0.22
C GLY A 488 11.61 -3.95 1.13
N PHE A 489 12.81 -4.52 1.20
CA PHE A 489 13.60 -4.58 2.43
C PHE A 489 14.11 -3.21 2.87
N PHE A 490 14.50 -2.36 1.91
CA PHE A 490 14.91 -0.98 2.21
C PHE A 490 13.75 -0.13 2.72
N ILE A 491 12.56 -0.28 2.12
CA ILE A 491 11.33 0.35 2.61
C ILE A 491 11.04 -0.10 4.05
N TYR A 492 11.16 -1.39 4.34
CA TYR A 492 10.96 -1.91 5.71
C TYR A 492 12.02 -1.38 6.70
N GLY A 493 13.28 -1.28 6.29
CA GLY A 493 14.33 -0.63 7.09
C GLY A 493 14.02 0.85 7.38
N TYR A 494 13.47 1.56 6.40
CA TYR A 494 13.01 2.94 6.59
C TYR A 494 11.83 3.03 7.57
N CYS A 495 10.99 2.01 7.70
CA CYS A 495 9.94 1.96 8.73
C CYS A 495 10.52 2.07 10.15
N PHE A 496 11.67 1.44 10.43
CA PHE A 496 12.34 1.58 11.74
C PHE A 496 12.82 3.02 11.98
N TYR A 497 13.47 3.63 10.98
CA TYR A 497 13.90 5.03 11.07
C TYR A 497 12.70 5.95 11.31
N TYR A 498 11.62 5.77 10.56
CA TYR A 498 10.42 6.59 10.70
C TYR A 498 9.79 6.43 12.08
N TYR A 499 9.63 5.19 12.55
CA TYR A 499 9.01 4.90 13.85
C TYR A 499 9.79 5.53 15.01
N PHE A 500 11.11 5.34 15.06
CA PHE A 500 11.92 5.78 16.21
C PHE A 500 12.39 7.24 16.13
N ALA A 501 12.74 7.74 14.94
CA ALA A 501 13.37 9.06 14.81
C ALA A 501 12.39 10.18 14.44
N ARG A 502 11.18 9.83 13.99
CA ARG A 502 10.27 10.81 13.40
C ARG A 502 8.84 10.74 13.86
N SER A 503 8.37 9.56 14.21
CA SER A 503 7.01 9.35 14.68
C SER A 503 6.94 9.55 16.20
N GLU A 504 5.88 10.19 16.68
CA GLU A 504 5.55 10.27 18.12
C GLU A 504 4.70 9.07 18.55
N MET A 505 4.73 7.98 17.76
CA MET A 505 3.95 6.78 17.96
C MET A 505 4.55 5.96 19.10
N THR A 506 3.73 5.59 20.08
CA THR A 506 4.17 4.83 21.25
C THR A 506 3.19 3.71 21.58
N GLY A 507 3.65 2.71 22.33
CA GLY A 507 2.83 1.58 22.76
C GLY A 507 2.85 0.38 21.81
N LEU A 508 2.55 -0.79 22.39
CA LEU A 508 2.65 -2.08 21.70
C LEU A 508 1.61 -2.21 20.58
N MET A 509 0.38 -1.75 20.81
CA MET A 509 -0.69 -1.84 19.81
C MET A 509 -0.37 -1.01 18.56
N GLN A 510 0.10 0.23 18.73
CA GLN A 510 0.44 1.08 17.60
C GLN A 510 1.67 0.54 16.84
N GLY A 511 2.68 0.05 17.57
CA GLY A 511 3.84 -0.61 16.99
C GLY A 511 3.47 -1.87 16.20
N SER A 512 2.62 -2.75 16.73
CA SER A 512 2.20 -3.98 16.05
C SER A 512 1.40 -3.70 14.78
N PHE A 513 0.48 -2.74 14.83
CA PHE A 513 -0.28 -2.30 13.66
C PHE A 513 0.64 -1.68 12.59
N PHE A 514 1.56 -0.79 12.99
CA PHE A 514 2.51 -0.17 12.09
C PHE A 514 3.43 -1.18 11.41
N PHE A 515 4.21 -1.93 12.19
CA PHE A 515 5.18 -2.88 11.64
C PHE A 515 4.51 -4.07 10.96
N GLY A 516 3.39 -4.55 11.48
CA GLY A 516 2.63 -5.64 10.86
C GLY A 516 2.14 -5.27 9.46
N TYR A 517 1.37 -4.20 9.33
CA TYR A 517 0.85 -3.80 8.03
C TYR A 517 1.95 -3.28 7.10
N MET A 518 2.99 -2.61 7.61
CA MET A 518 4.12 -2.22 6.76
C MET A 518 4.92 -3.43 6.27
N GLY A 519 5.08 -4.47 7.08
CA GLY A 519 5.69 -5.73 6.65
C GLY A 519 4.91 -6.36 5.50
N CYS A 520 3.58 -6.37 5.60
CA CYS A 520 2.67 -6.78 4.53
C CYS A 520 2.84 -5.97 3.24
N VAL A 521 2.90 -4.63 3.36
CA VAL A 521 3.12 -3.74 2.22
C VAL A 521 4.48 -4.00 1.56
N CYS A 522 5.55 -4.09 2.35
CA CYS A 522 6.89 -4.35 1.87
C CYS A 522 6.99 -5.72 1.17
N TYR A 523 6.31 -6.73 1.69
CA TYR A 523 6.21 -8.04 1.06
C TYR A 523 5.48 -7.98 -0.29
N GLY A 524 4.38 -7.22 -0.39
CA GLY A 524 3.70 -6.97 -1.65
C GLY A 524 4.59 -6.27 -2.69
N PHE A 525 5.33 -5.23 -2.27
CA PHE A 525 6.34 -4.58 -3.12
C PHE A 525 7.43 -5.54 -3.57
N PHE A 526 7.91 -6.41 -2.68
CA PHE A 526 8.91 -7.41 -3.01
C PHE A 526 8.43 -8.34 -4.12
N LEU A 527 7.21 -8.88 -4.03
CA LEU A 527 6.63 -9.76 -5.05
C LEU A 527 6.39 -9.00 -6.38
N MET A 528 5.83 -7.79 -6.31
CA MET A 528 5.52 -6.97 -7.47
C MET A 528 6.79 -6.57 -8.25
N LEU A 529 7.76 -5.96 -7.56
CA LEU A 529 9.01 -5.50 -8.16
C LEU A 529 9.91 -6.68 -8.55
N GLY A 530 9.87 -7.80 -7.82
CA GLY A 530 10.54 -9.03 -8.22
C GLY A 530 9.98 -9.62 -9.52
N SER A 531 8.66 -9.56 -9.71
CA SER A 531 8.03 -9.97 -10.99
C SER A 531 8.39 -9.03 -12.14
N VAL A 532 8.48 -7.72 -11.90
CA VAL A 532 8.96 -6.74 -12.89
C VAL A 532 10.40 -7.03 -13.28
N GLY A 533 11.27 -7.22 -12.28
CA GLY A 533 12.69 -7.52 -12.49
C GLY A 533 12.92 -8.79 -13.31
N TYR A 534 12.24 -9.88 -12.95
CA TYR A 534 12.31 -11.12 -13.73
C TYR A 534 11.84 -10.94 -15.17
N ARG A 535 10.70 -10.30 -15.41
CA ARG A 535 10.16 -10.09 -16.77
C ARG A 535 11.09 -9.23 -17.62
N ALA A 536 11.65 -8.17 -17.03
CA ALA A 536 12.63 -7.30 -17.68
C ALA A 536 13.90 -8.07 -18.06
N SER A 537 14.48 -8.82 -17.12
CA SER A 537 15.65 -9.66 -17.37
C SER A 537 15.36 -10.77 -18.39
N LEU A 538 14.19 -11.43 -18.36
CA LEU A 538 13.83 -12.45 -19.35
C LEU A 538 13.76 -11.87 -20.77
N LEU A 539 13.19 -10.68 -20.94
CA LEU A 539 13.15 -9.99 -22.22
C LEU A 539 14.56 -9.64 -22.70
N PHE A 540 15.41 -9.13 -21.82
CA PHE A 540 16.79 -8.81 -22.11
C PHE A 540 17.61 -10.06 -22.51
N VAL A 541 17.55 -11.13 -21.72
CA VAL A 541 18.23 -12.40 -21.98
C VAL A 541 17.78 -12.96 -23.32
N ARG A 542 16.47 -13.01 -23.60
CA ARG A 542 15.98 -13.45 -24.92
C ARG A 542 16.48 -12.56 -26.05
N HIS A 543 16.63 -11.26 -25.84
CA HIS A 543 17.13 -10.34 -26.85
C HIS A 543 18.60 -10.59 -27.19
N ILE A 544 19.48 -10.70 -26.18
CA ILE A 544 20.92 -10.93 -26.41
C ILE A 544 21.21 -12.31 -27.03
N TYR A 545 20.50 -13.37 -26.62
CA TYR A 545 20.73 -14.71 -27.17
C TYR A 545 20.05 -14.96 -28.51
N ARG A 546 19.01 -14.20 -28.88
CA ARG A 546 18.48 -14.20 -30.26
C ARG A 546 19.42 -13.55 -31.26
N ALA A 547 20.29 -12.65 -30.81
CA ALA A 547 21.28 -12.01 -31.66
C ALA A 547 22.45 -12.95 -31.99
N ILE A 548 22.66 -13.99 -31.18
CA ILE A 548 23.64 -15.05 -31.48
C ILE A 548 23.01 -15.99 -32.50
N LYS A 549 23.66 -16.18 -33.66
CA LYS A 549 23.37 -17.30 -34.55
C LYS A 549 23.90 -18.58 -33.88
N CYS A 550 23.10 -19.18 -33.02
CA CYS A 550 23.38 -20.54 -32.56
C CYS A 550 22.82 -21.49 -33.64
N GLU A 551 23.71 -22.11 -34.42
CA GLU A 551 23.35 -23.22 -35.32
C GLU A 551 22.97 -24.49 -34.55
#